data_AF-A0AAD6VQY3-F1
#
_entry.id   AF-A0AAD6VQY3-F1
#
_cell.length_a   1.000
_cell.length_b   1.000
_cell.length_c   1.000
_cell.angle_alpha   90.00
_cell.angle_beta   90.00
_cell.angle_gamma   90.00
#
_symmetry.space_group_name_H-M   'P 1'
#
loop_
_entity.id
_entity.type
_entity.pdbx_description
1 polymer ?
#
loop_
_entity_poly.entity_id
_entity_poly.type
_entity_poly.pdbx_seq_one_letter_code
_entity_poly.pdbx_strand_id
1 'polypeptide(L)'
;MGVRSNTRAIMKLVGCTFTYPGRSAPSLYDVSCALALSSRVGVVGPNGAGKSTLIKLLTGETVPQEGTVYKHPALRVGYVSQHATHHIERHLEKTPIGYIQWRFQDGHDRELLEKTTRVLTPEEMTLLEQEWVGRDGSKRKLELIMGRQKLKKSFKYEIKWRGLDHRFTTWVAREDLLKKGLTKLVQQFDDLESSREGAGTRDTAAHFVRKHLEDIGLDGDIAQYNEISGLSGGQKIKLVIAACLWNNPQICVLDEPSNFLDRDALGGLAVAISPETWNIDDGRMTHRGKAAIVEDAFLDSKSPKGSGTNTPVRSRLGTPAASVNGTPVGSGAEDGGDALKSIVRKKKKMTRNQMKAQEERRRLRKLAWLTHGGPKPEDTDSETEP
;
A
#
# COMPACT_ATOMS: atom_id res chain seq x y z
N MET A 1 -7.34 -3.51 16.56
CA MET A 1 -6.06 -4.22 16.62
C MET A 1 -5.26 -3.68 15.45
N GLY A 2 -4.19 -2.93 15.71
CA GLY A 2 -3.32 -2.42 14.66
C GLY A 2 -2.08 -3.30 14.56
N VAL A 3 -1.66 -3.63 13.35
CA VAL A 3 -0.36 -4.26 13.13
C VAL A 3 0.69 -3.19 13.43
N ARG A 4 1.40 -3.32 14.55
CA ARG A 4 2.38 -2.31 15.01
C ARG A 4 3.72 -2.37 14.27
N SER A 5 3.99 -3.45 13.55
CA SER A 5 5.24 -3.65 12.81
C SER A 5 4.94 -3.98 11.36
N ASN A 6 5.62 -3.30 10.44
CA ASN A 6 5.45 -3.51 9.01
C ASN A 6 5.96 -4.88 8.53
N THR A 7 6.79 -5.57 9.33
CA THR A 7 7.35 -6.89 9.01
C THR A 7 6.47 -8.04 9.49
N ARG A 8 5.43 -7.77 10.29
CA ARG A 8 4.54 -8.84 10.76
C ARG A 8 3.64 -9.29 9.61
N ALA A 9 3.58 -10.60 9.40
CA ALA A 9 2.69 -11.18 8.39
C ALA A 9 1.21 -10.88 8.70
N ILE A 10 0.53 -10.29 7.72
CA ILE A 10 -0.87 -9.86 7.75
C ILE A 10 -1.76 -10.75 6.87
N MET A 11 -1.16 -11.51 5.97
CA MET A 11 -1.80 -12.54 5.16
C MET A 11 -0.90 -13.78 5.09
N LYS A 12 -1.48 -14.97 5.20
CA LYS A 12 -0.74 -16.24 5.20
C LYS A 12 -1.52 -17.35 4.51
N LEU A 13 -0.83 -18.18 3.74
CA LEU A 13 -1.29 -19.48 3.29
C LEU A 13 -0.41 -20.54 3.98
N VAL A 14 -1.02 -21.61 4.46
CA VAL A 14 -0.32 -22.72 5.12
C VAL A 14 -0.88 -24.03 4.56
N GLY A 15 -0.02 -24.77 3.86
CA GLY A 15 -0.29 -26.10 3.31
C GLY A 15 -1.46 -26.14 2.34
N CYS A 16 -1.62 -25.12 1.50
CA CYS A 16 -2.78 -24.99 0.65
C CYS A 16 -2.67 -25.82 -0.64
N THR A 17 -3.61 -26.75 -0.83
CA THR A 17 -3.80 -27.50 -2.07
C THR A 17 -5.08 -27.04 -2.75
N PHE A 18 -5.02 -26.74 -4.06
CA PHE A 18 -6.19 -26.36 -4.83
C PHE A 18 -6.31 -27.06 -6.19
N THR A 19 -7.49 -27.60 -6.47
CA THR A 19 -7.86 -28.24 -7.74
C THR A 19 -9.12 -27.62 -8.32
N TYR A 20 -9.09 -27.23 -9.61
CA TYR A 20 -10.30 -26.76 -10.29
C TYR A 20 -11.28 -27.92 -10.53
N PRO A 21 -12.60 -27.69 -10.43
CA PRO A 21 -13.60 -28.70 -10.76
C PRO A 21 -13.38 -29.27 -12.17
N GLY A 22 -13.41 -30.60 -12.31
CA GLY A 22 -13.19 -31.29 -13.59
C GLY A 22 -11.73 -31.51 -13.98
N ARG A 23 -10.75 -31.06 -13.19
CA ARG A 23 -9.33 -31.44 -13.37
C ARG A 23 -8.95 -32.61 -12.47
N SER A 24 -8.15 -33.53 -13.02
CA SER A 24 -7.60 -34.68 -12.29
C SER A 24 -6.38 -34.33 -11.44
N ALA A 25 -5.64 -33.28 -11.81
CA ALA A 25 -4.43 -32.86 -11.11
C ALA A 25 -4.61 -31.51 -10.40
N PRO A 26 -4.04 -31.34 -9.19
CA PRO A 26 -4.07 -30.08 -8.47
C PRO A 26 -3.35 -28.99 -9.26
N SER A 27 -3.93 -27.80 -9.26
CA SER A 27 -3.31 -26.61 -9.86
C SER A 27 -2.29 -25.95 -8.92
N LEU A 28 -2.45 -26.17 -7.60
CA LEU A 28 -1.49 -25.84 -6.56
C LEU A 28 -1.45 -26.97 -5.55
N TYR A 29 -0.27 -27.31 -5.05
CA TYR A 29 -0.06 -28.39 -4.09
C TYR A 29 0.87 -27.92 -2.97
N ASP A 30 0.46 -28.14 -1.72
CA ASP A 30 1.22 -27.82 -0.49
C ASP A 30 1.86 -26.41 -0.47
N VAL A 31 1.08 -25.39 -0.88
CA VAL A 31 1.61 -24.03 -0.98
C VAL A 31 1.53 -23.32 0.36
N SER A 32 2.67 -22.83 0.84
CA SER A 32 2.78 -22.01 2.04
C SER A 32 3.49 -20.69 1.75
N CYS A 33 2.88 -19.57 2.11
CA CYS A 33 3.49 -18.24 1.96
C CYS A 33 2.94 -17.25 2.98
N ALA A 34 3.66 -16.15 3.20
CA ALA A 34 3.24 -15.09 4.12
C ALA A 34 3.59 -13.71 3.55
N LEU A 35 2.64 -12.78 3.61
CA LEU A 35 2.83 -11.39 3.19
C LEU A 35 2.71 -10.46 4.41
N ALA A 36 3.56 -9.45 4.45
CA ALA A 36 3.59 -8.37 5.42
C ALA A 36 3.46 -7.01 4.71
N LEU A 37 3.31 -5.91 5.44
CA LEU A 37 3.18 -4.56 4.85
C LEU A 37 4.45 -4.13 4.10
N SER A 38 5.63 -4.61 4.54
CA SER A 38 6.91 -4.36 3.87
C SER A 38 7.18 -5.29 2.69
N SER A 39 6.31 -6.26 2.39
CA SER A 39 6.55 -7.23 1.34
C SER A 39 6.56 -6.57 -0.04
N ARG A 40 7.51 -6.98 -0.87
CA ARG A 40 7.59 -6.70 -2.31
C ARG A 40 7.91 -8.04 -2.96
N VAL A 41 6.94 -8.63 -3.65
CA VAL A 41 7.02 -10.01 -4.12
C VAL A 41 6.66 -10.06 -5.59
N GLY A 42 7.56 -10.62 -6.40
CA GLY A 42 7.27 -11.01 -7.78
C GLY A 42 6.96 -12.50 -7.84
N VAL A 43 5.82 -12.86 -8.42
CA VAL A 43 5.49 -14.26 -8.71
C VAL A 43 5.89 -14.56 -10.15
N VAL A 44 6.96 -15.32 -10.33
CA VAL A 44 7.55 -15.66 -11.63
C VAL A 44 7.44 -17.16 -11.89
N GLY A 45 7.20 -17.52 -13.15
CA GLY A 45 7.03 -18.90 -13.57
C GLY A 45 6.40 -18.99 -14.97
N PRO A 46 6.44 -20.18 -15.60
CA PRO A 46 5.85 -20.38 -16.92
C PRO A 46 4.32 -20.22 -16.89
N ASN A 47 3.72 -20.02 -18.07
CA ASN A 47 2.26 -19.96 -18.21
C ASN A 47 1.64 -21.30 -17.80
N GLY A 48 0.54 -21.25 -17.05
CA GLY A 48 -0.10 -22.46 -16.52
C GLY A 48 0.50 -23.03 -15.22
N ALA A 49 1.57 -22.43 -14.67
CA ALA A 49 2.18 -22.88 -13.40
C ALA A 49 1.33 -22.63 -12.13
N GLY A 50 0.13 -22.06 -12.26
CA GLY A 50 -0.75 -21.76 -11.12
C GLY A 50 -0.57 -20.36 -10.51
N LYS A 51 0.15 -19.43 -11.17
CA LYS A 51 0.37 -18.04 -10.69
C LYS A 51 -0.94 -17.30 -10.36
N SER A 52 -1.86 -17.21 -11.31
CA SER A 52 -3.16 -16.57 -11.10
C SER A 52 -4.04 -17.36 -10.11
N THR A 53 -3.87 -18.69 -10.03
CA THR A 53 -4.56 -19.51 -9.02
C THR A 53 -4.08 -19.18 -7.61
N LEU A 54 -2.77 -18.93 -7.44
CA LEU A 54 -2.19 -18.52 -6.15
C LEU A 54 -2.73 -17.16 -5.73
N ILE A 55 -2.82 -16.23 -6.68
CA ILE A 55 -3.41 -14.91 -6.46
C ILE A 55 -4.89 -15.04 -6.05
N LYS A 56 -5.67 -15.88 -6.73
CA LYS A 56 -7.09 -16.12 -6.39
C LYS A 56 -7.29 -16.72 -5.00
N LEU A 57 -6.39 -17.60 -4.55
CA LEU A 57 -6.39 -18.09 -3.17
C LEU A 57 -6.05 -16.98 -2.17
N LEU A 58 -5.05 -16.15 -2.47
CA LEU A 58 -4.64 -15.00 -1.63
C LEU A 58 -5.75 -13.95 -1.50
N THR A 59 -6.43 -13.62 -2.60
CA THR A 59 -7.51 -12.61 -2.62
C THR A 59 -8.83 -13.14 -2.08
N GLY A 60 -8.93 -14.46 -1.84
CA GLY A 60 -10.14 -15.13 -1.36
C GLY A 60 -11.21 -15.32 -2.44
N GLU A 61 -10.83 -15.30 -3.72
CA GLU A 61 -11.74 -15.63 -4.83
C GLU A 61 -11.99 -17.14 -4.93
N THR A 62 -11.03 -17.95 -4.52
CA THR A 62 -11.18 -19.41 -4.44
C THR A 62 -10.84 -19.89 -3.04
N VAL A 63 -11.55 -20.93 -2.59
CA VAL A 63 -11.29 -21.59 -1.30
C VAL A 63 -10.44 -22.83 -1.58
N PRO A 64 -9.33 -23.05 -0.86
CA PRO A 64 -8.53 -24.25 -1.05
C PRO A 64 -9.26 -25.48 -0.49
N GLN A 65 -9.01 -26.66 -1.07
CA GLN A 65 -9.54 -27.92 -0.55
C GLN A 65 -8.80 -28.39 0.71
N GLU A 66 -7.50 -28.11 0.78
CA GLU A 66 -6.65 -28.42 1.94
C GLU A 66 -5.89 -27.19 2.40
N GLY A 67 -5.47 -27.17 3.66
CA GLY A 67 -4.70 -26.07 4.24
C GLY A 67 -5.57 -24.91 4.72
N THR A 68 -4.91 -23.80 5.10
CA THR A 68 -5.58 -22.63 5.68
C THR A 68 -5.11 -21.32 5.07
N VAL A 69 -6.08 -20.46 4.77
CA VAL A 69 -5.83 -19.07 4.37
C VAL A 69 -6.19 -18.16 5.52
N TYR A 70 -5.22 -17.38 5.99
CA TYR A 70 -5.41 -16.37 7.03
C TYR A 70 -5.29 -14.98 6.42
N LYS A 71 -6.34 -14.18 6.58
CA LYS A 71 -6.38 -12.75 6.25
C LYS A 71 -6.63 -11.94 7.52
N HIS A 72 -5.87 -10.88 7.73
CA HIS A 72 -6.15 -9.96 8.83
C HIS A 72 -7.50 -9.24 8.59
N PRO A 73 -8.43 -9.15 9.59
CA PRO A 73 -9.79 -8.62 9.39
C PRO A 73 -9.90 -7.16 8.93
N ALA A 74 -8.88 -6.34 9.20
CA ALA A 74 -8.84 -4.95 8.74
C ALA A 74 -8.03 -4.77 7.45
N LEU A 75 -7.65 -5.87 6.78
CA LEU A 75 -6.83 -5.84 5.58
C LEU A 75 -7.68 -5.61 4.33
N ARG A 76 -7.41 -4.51 3.65
CA ARG A 76 -7.89 -4.26 2.29
C ARG A 76 -6.87 -4.76 1.30
N VAL A 77 -7.34 -5.57 0.37
CA VAL A 77 -6.54 -6.10 -0.74
C VAL A 77 -7.08 -5.48 -2.02
N GLY A 78 -6.26 -4.67 -2.67
CA GLY A 78 -6.51 -4.20 -4.02
C GLY A 78 -6.05 -5.26 -5.01
N TYR A 79 -6.90 -5.62 -5.96
CA TYR A 79 -6.57 -6.60 -6.99
C TYR A 79 -6.85 -6.03 -8.38
N VAL A 80 -5.80 -5.94 -9.19
CA VAL A 80 -5.86 -5.58 -10.61
C VAL A 80 -5.61 -6.87 -11.39
N SER A 81 -6.67 -7.43 -11.96
CA SER A 81 -6.60 -8.66 -12.74
C SER A 81 -6.16 -8.39 -14.18
N GLN A 82 -5.70 -9.44 -14.87
CA GLN A 82 -5.38 -9.39 -16.30
C GLN A 82 -6.59 -8.97 -17.17
N HIS A 83 -7.81 -9.27 -16.72
CA HIS A 83 -9.07 -8.90 -17.38
C HIS A 83 -9.80 -7.76 -16.65
N ALA A 84 -9.07 -6.89 -15.95
CA ALA A 84 -9.71 -5.87 -15.13
C ALA A 84 -10.57 -4.88 -15.94
N THR A 85 -10.34 -4.77 -17.25
CA THR A 85 -11.21 -3.99 -18.15
C THR A 85 -12.64 -4.53 -18.23
N HIS A 86 -12.87 -5.82 -17.99
CA HIS A 86 -14.19 -6.42 -18.07
C HIS A 86 -15.17 -5.85 -17.02
N HIS A 87 -14.66 -5.40 -15.87
CA HIS A 87 -15.48 -4.70 -14.88
C HIS A 87 -15.90 -3.30 -15.36
N ILE A 88 -14.99 -2.63 -16.05
CA ILE A 88 -15.19 -1.29 -16.61
C ILE A 88 -16.07 -1.34 -17.87
N GLU A 89 -16.08 -2.46 -18.61
CA GLU A 89 -16.93 -2.68 -19.79
C GLU A 89 -18.44 -2.61 -19.51
N ARG A 90 -18.85 -2.74 -18.24
CA ARG A 90 -20.25 -2.55 -17.83
C ARG A 90 -20.63 -1.07 -17.60
N HIS A 91 -19.64 -0.19 -17.72
CA HIS A 91 -19.74 1.22 -17.35
C HIS A 91 -19.11 2.13 -18.43
N LEU A 92 -19.10 1.66 -19.69
CA LEU A 92 -18.49 2.39 -20.80
C LEU A 92 -19.11 3.78 -21.03
N GLU A 93 -20.37 3.94 -20.66
CA GLU A 93 -21.16 5.17 -20.76
C GLU A 93 -20.82 6.23 -19.69
N LYS A 94 -20.06 5.85 -18.65
CA LYS A 94 -19.65 6.79 -17.59
C LYS A 94 -18.35 7.45 -17.95
N THR A 95 -18.12 8.64 -17.39
CA THR A 95 -16.78 9.23 -17.36
C THR A 95 -15.92 8.54 -16.29
N PRO A 96 -14.59 8.58 -16.39
CA PRO A 96 -13.69 8.06 -15.35
C PRO A 96 -14.00 8.59 -13.95
N ILE A 97 -14.28 9.89 -13.82
CA ILE A 97 -14.70 10.50 -12.56
C ILE A 97 -16.03 9.90 -12.10
N GLY A 98 -17.02 9.82 -12.99
CA GLY A 98 -18.34 9.26 -12.69
C GLY A 98 -18.29 7.79 -12.27
N TYR A 99 -17.37 7.00 -12.83
CA TYR A 99 -17.16 5.61 -12.44
C TYR A 99 -16.59 5.48 -11.02
N ILE A 100 -15.57 6.26 -10.65
CA ILE A 100 -15.05 6.25 -9.27
C ILE A 100 -16.13 6.72 -8.28
N GLN A 101 -16.88 7.77 -8.63
CA GLN A 101 -17.99 8.24 -7.81
C GLN A 101 -19.04 7.15 -7.62
N TRP A 102 -19.49 6.51 -8.69
CA TRP A 102 -20.44 5.40 -8.64
C TRP A 102 -19.93 4.23 -7.78
N ARG A 103 -18.65 3.87 -7.93
CA ARG A 103 -18.03 2.73 -7.23
C ARG A 103 -17.92 2.95 -5.73
N PHE A 104 -17.76 4.19 -5.28
CA PHE A 104 -17.50 4.54 -3.87
C PHE A 104 -18.54 5.49 -3.26
N GLN A 105 -19.68 5.72 -3.92
CA GLN A 105 -20.71 6.67 -3.49
C GLN A 105 -21.18 6.43 -2.05
N ASP A 106 -21.33 5.15 -1.68
CA ASP A 106 -21.83 4.73 -0.37
C ASP A 106 -20.70 4.59 0.67
N GLY A 107 -19.52 5.17 0.41
CA GLY A 107 -18.35 5.11 1.28
C GLY A 107 -17.70 3.73 1.36
N HIS A 108 -18.05 2.82 0.45
CA HIS A 108 -17.45 1.49 0.36
C HIS A 108 -17.37 1.05 -1.11
N ASP A 109 -16.42 0.16 -1.40
CA ASP A 109 -16.23 -0.41 -2.73
C ASP A 109 -17.41 -1.32 -3.14
N ARG A 110 -18.29 -0.80 -4.00
CA ARG A 110 -19.46 -1.52 -4.51
C ARG A 110 -19.09 -2.73 -5.38
N GLU A 111 -18.05 -2.59 -6.20
CA GLU A 111 -17.60 -3.66 -7.10
C GLU A 111 -17.10 -4.88 -6.31
N LEU A 112 -16.53 -4.64 -5.12
CA LEU A 112 -16.11 -5.69 -4.23
C LEU A 112 -17.30 -6.53 -3.72
N LEU A 113 -18.47 -5.92 -3.49
CA LEU A 113 -19.69 -6.61 -3.03
C LEU A 113 -20.33 -7.44 -4.14
N GLU A 114 -20.26 -6.98 -5.39
CA GLU A 114 -20.88 -7.64 -6.55
C GLU A 114 -20.10 -8.88 -7.04
N LYS A 115 -18.94 -9.20 -6.45
CA LYS A 115 -18.18 -10.42 -6.78
C LYS A 115 -18.98 -11.68 -6.47
N THR A 116 -19.12 -12.56 -7.47
CA THR A 116 -19.85 -13.84 -7.41
C THR A 116 -19.40 -14.77 -6.27
N THR A 117 -18.13 -14.71 -5.89
CA THR A 117 -17.57 -15.47 -4.77
C THR A 117 -18.17 -15.09 -3.42
N ARG A 118 -18.85 -13.94 -3.35
CA ARG A 118 -19.52 -13.43 -2.16
C ARG A 118 -21.02 -13.73 -2.11
N VAL A 119 -21.66 -14.13 -3.20
CA VAL A 119 -23.05 -14.57 -3.13
C VAL A 119 -23.11 -15.83 -2.28
N LEU A 120 -23.94 -15.84 -1.23
CA LEU A 120 -24.10 -17.00 -0.36
C LEU A 120 -24.60 -18.19 -1.20
N THR A 121 -23.91 -19.32 -1.14
CA THR A 121 -24.39 -20.54 -1.80
C THR A 121 -25.64 -21.05 -1.07
N PRO A 122 -26.49 -21.86 -1.72
CA PRO A 122 -27.66 -22.43 -1.06
C PRO A 122 -27.31 -23.17 0.24
N GLU A 123 -26.19 -23.89 0.26
CA GLU A 123 -25.64 -24.55 1.46
C GLU A 123 -25.33 -23.55 2.57
N GLU A 124 -24.69 -22.42 2.25
CA GLU A 124 -24.40 -21.36 3.23
C GLU A 124 -25.68 -20.64 3.70
N MET A 125 -26.69 -20.53 2.85
CA MET A 125 -28.01 -20.02 3.25
C MET A 125 -28.68 -20.96 4.27
N THR A 126 -28.54 -22.29 4.13
CA THR A 126 -29.04 -23.21 5.15
C THR A 126 -28.33 -23.08 6.50
N LEU A 127 -27.07 -22.63 6.52
CA LEU A 127 -26.35 -22.36 7.78
C LEU A 127 -26.99 -21.19 8.56
N LEU A 128 -27.62 -20.23 7.87
CA LEU A 128 -28.36 -19.14 8.53
C LEU A 128 -29.67 -19.63 9.17
N GLU A 129 -30.21 -20.76 8.71
CA GLU A 129 -31.42 -21.36 9.27
C GLU A 129 -31.15 -22.24 10.50
N GLN A 130 -29.89 -22.59 10.75
CA GLN A 130 -29.49 -23.34 11.92
C GLN A 130 -29.79 -22.58 13.21
N GLU A 131 -30.31 -23.31 14.19
CA GLU A 131 -30.62 -22.74 15.49
C GLU A 131 -29.33 -22.48 16.28
N TRP A 132 -29.15 -21.22 16.64
CA TRP A 132 -28.18 -20.78 17.63
C TRP A 132 -28.76 -20.94 19.02
N VAL A 133 -28.16 -21.81 19.83
CA VAL A 133 -28.50 -21.94 21.25
C VAL A 133 -27.69 -20.91 22.03
N GLY A 134 -28.37 -19.88 22.52
CA GLY A 134 -27.78 -18.88 23.41
C GLY A 134 -27.42 -19.48 24.77
N ARG A 135 -26.61 -18.74 25.54
CA ARG A 135 -26.26 -19.12 26.92
C ARG A 135 -27.48 -19.27 27.83
N ASP A 136 -28.54 -18.52 27.50
CA ASP A 136 -29.82 -18.53 28.22
C ASP A 136 -30.75 -19.68 27.76
N GLY A 137 -30.25 -20.63 26.96
CA GLY A 137 -31.04 -21.73 26.39
C GLY A 137 -31.96 -21.34 25.24
N SER A 138 -32.13 -20.03 24.96
CA SER A 138 -32.96 -19.56 23.85
C SER A 138 -32.38 -19.99 22.49
N LYS A 139 -33.26 -20.50 21.62
CA LYS A 139 -32.94 -20.87 20.25
C LYS A 139 -33.26 -19.69 19.33
N ARG A 140 -32.26 -19.20 18.61
CA ARG A 140 -32.39 -18.03 17.72
C ARG A 140 -31.78 -18.34 16.36
N LYS A 141 -32.25 -17.70 15.31
CA LYS A 141 -31.67 -17.82 13.96
C LYS A 141 -30.98 -16.53 13.60
N LEU A 142 -29.78 -16.63 13.04
CA LEU A 142 -29.01 -15.45 12.66
C LEU A 142 -29.66 -14.81 11.42
N GLU A 143 -29.83 -13.48 11.44
CA GLU A 143 -30.34 -12.73 10.29
C GLU A 143 -29.20 -11.94 9.63
N LEU A 144 -28.53 -11.07 10.39
CA LEU A 144 -27.52 -10.15 9.89
C LEU A 144 -26.49 -9.81 10.97
N ILE A 145 -25.25 -9.53 10.55
CA ILE A 145 -24.24 -8.90 11.41
C ILE A 145 -24.41 -7.38 11.31
N MET A 146 -24.66 -6.72 12.45
CA MET A 146 -24.90 -5.28 12.55
C MET A 146 -23.63 -4.48 12.80
N GLY A 147 -22.72 -5.03 13.60
CA GLY A 147 -21.60 -4.29 14.17
C GLY A 147 -20.41 -5.17 14.54
N ARG A 148 -19.25 -4.56 14.68
CA ARG A 148 -18.02 -5.21 15.16
C ARG A 148 -17.38 -4.40 16.28
N GLN A 149 -16.98 -5.09 17.35
CA GLN A 149 -16.23 -4.51 18.45
C GLN A 149 -14.97 -5.33 18.74
N LYS A 150 -13.96 -4.64 19.27
CA LYS A 150 -12.71 -5.30 19.71
C LYS A 150 -12.98 -6.13 20.96
N LEU A 151 -12.51 -7.38 20.96
CA LEU A 151 -12.56 -8.28 22.11
C LEU A 151 -11.15 -8.80 22.38
N LYS A 152 -10.40 -8.15 23.29
CA LYS A 152 -8.99 -8.49 23.58
C LYS A 152 -8.13 -8.60 22.30
N LYS A 153 -7.73 -9.82 21.92
CA LYS A 153 -6.93 -10.15 20.71
C LYS A 153 -7.79 -10.66 19.54
N SER A 154 -9.11 -10.52 19.61
CA SER A 154 -10.05 -10.93 18.58
C SER A 154 -11.15 -9.87 18.41
N PHE A 155 -12.20 -10.22 17.70
CA PHE A 155 -13.39 -9.41 17.50
C PHE A 155 -14.61 -10.13 18.05
N LYS A 156 -15.61 -9.33 18.43
CA LYS A 156 -16.98 -9.79 18.66
C LYS A 156 -17.89 -9.04 17.70
N TYR A 157 -18.93 -9.72 17.24
CA TYR A 157 -19.87 -9.22 16.25
C TYR A 157 -21.23 -9.11 16.90
N GLU A 158 -21.95 -8.04 16.56
CA GLU A 158 -23.31 -7.82 16.99
C GLU A 158 -24.26 -8.50 16.01
N ILE A 159 -25.04 -9.43 16.52
CA ILE A 159 -25.93 -10.25 15.71
C ILE A 159 -27.36 -9.76 15.87
N LYS A 160 -27.99 -9.42 14.73
CA LYS A 160 -29.44 -9.30 14.63
C LYS A 160 -30.04 -10.69 14.44
N TRP A 161 -30.99 -11.02 15.29
CA TRP A 161 -31.66 -12.31 15.30
C TRP A 161 -32.97 -12.22 14.52
N ARG A 162 -33.27 -13.23 13.71
CA ARG A 162 -34.47 -13.27 12.87
C ARG A 162 -35.72 -13.20 13.74
N GLY A 163 -36.62 -12.27 13.39
CA GLY A 163 -37.91 -12.08 14.08
C GLY A 163 -37.80 -11.40 15.45
N LEU A 164 -36.61 -10.94 15.85
CA LEU A 164 -36.42 -10.12 17.04
C LEU A 164 -36.08 -8.68 16.63
N ASP A 165 -36.54 -7.75 17.45
CA ASP A 165 -36.24 -6.34 17.28
C ASP A 165 -34.76 -6.02 17.50
N HIS A 166 -34.27 -4.91 16.93
CA HIS A 166 -32.87 -4.49 17.04
C HIS A 166 -32.41 -4.26 18.49
N ARG A 167 -33.33 -4.09 19.44
CA ARG A 167 -33.01 -3.99 20.88
C ARG A 167 -32.53 -5.31 21.50
N PHE A 168 -32.79 -6.45 20.86
CA PHE A 168 -32.43 -7.78 21.37
C PHE A 168 -31.21 -8.39 20.67
N THR A 169 -30.38 -7.55 20.04
CA THR A 169 -29.10 -7.98 19.47
C THR A 169 -28.20 -8.54 20.57
N THR A 170 -27.31 -9.46 20.19
CA THR A 170 -26.31 -9.99 21.13
C THR A 170 -24.93 -9.98 20.50
N TRP A 171 -23.92 -9.85 21.36
CA TRP A 171 -22.52 -9.88 20.95
C TRP A 171 -21.97 -11.30 21.01
N VAL A 172 -21.49 -11.80 19.87
CA VAL A 172 -20.95 -13.14 19.70
C VAL A 172 -19.47 -13.06 19.32
N ALA A 173 -18.62 -13.93 19.88
CA ALA A 173 -17.20 -13.93 19.55
C ALA A 173 -16.96 -14.46 18.12
N ARG A 174 -15.93 -13.93 17.45
CA ARG A 174 -15.51 -14.37 16.10
C ARG A 174 -15.36 -15.89 16.00
N GLU A 175 -14.70 -16.48 17.00
CA GLU A 175 -14.39 -17.92 17.02
C GLU A 175 -15.64 -18.78 17.05
N ASP A 176 -16.70 -18.34 17.72
CA ASP A 176 -17.96 -19.08 17.81
C ASP A 176 -18.72 -19.05 16.47
N LEU A 177 -18.66 -17.92 15.74
CA LEU A 177 -19.22 -17.81 14.39
C LEU A 177 -18.48 -18.70 13.39
N LEU A 178 -17.14 -18.74 13.48
CA LEU A 178 -16.31 -19.60 12.62
C LEU A 178 -16.59 -21.09 12.88
N LYS A 179 -16.75 -21.51 14.14
CA LYS A 179 -17.09 -22.90 14.51
C LYS A 179 -18.45 -23.34 13.95
N LYS A 180 -19.37 -22.41 13.72
CA LYS A 180 -20.68 -22.66 13.10
C LYS A 180 -20.64 -22.61 11.57
N GLY A 181 -19.48 -22.44 10.96
CA GLY A 181 -19.33 -22.39 9.50
C GLY A 181 -19.69 -21.04 8.88
N LEU A 182 -20.00 -20.01 9.68
CA LEU A 182 -20.40 -18.67 9.19
C LEU A 182 -19.20 -17.80 8.76
N THR A 183 -18.14 -18.43 8.27
CA THR A 183 -16.87 -17.77 7.93
C THR A 183 -17.05 -16.70 6.85
N LYS A 184 -17.83 -17.00 5.83
CA LYS A 184 -18.06 -16.08 4.70
C LYS A 184 -18.84 -14.85 5.12
N LEU A 185 -19.86 -15.00 5.97
CA LEU A 185 -20.65 -13.89 6.50
C LEU A 185 -19.78 -12.93 7.33
N VAL A 186 -18.92 -13.49 8.20
CA VAL A 186 -17.95 -12.71 8.99
C VAL A 186 -16.97 -11.99 8.05
N GLN A 187 -16.45 -12.68 7.04
CA GLN A 187 -15.50 -12.11 6.08
C GLN A 187 -16.12 -10.98 5.25
N GLN A 188 -17.37 -11.12 4.81
CA GLN A 188 -18.10 -10.07 4.10
C GLN A 188 -18.25 -8.81 4.97
N PHE A 189 -18.64 -8.98 6.23
CA PHE A 189 -18.79 -7.88 7.17
C PHE A 189 -17.44 -7.19 7.43
N ASP A 190 -16.38 -7.96 7.68
CA ASP A 190 -15.04 -7.43 7.90
C ASP A 190 -14.53 -6.66 6.69
N ASP A 191 -14.76 -7.15 5.48
CA ASP A 191 -14.38 -6.47 4.24
C ASP A 191 -15.15 -5.16 4.06
N LEU A 192 -16.47 -5.15 4.29
CA LEU A 192 -17.30 -3.94 4.21
C LEU A 192 -16.82 -2.87 5.20
N GLU A 193 -16.60 -3.24 6.46
CA GLU A 193 -16.09 -2.33 7.48
C GLU A 193 -14.68 -1.83 7.14
N SER A 194 -13.81 -2.72 6.66
CA SER A 194 -12.46 -2.33 6.24
C SER A 194 -12.48 -1.33 5.08
N SER A 195 -13.43 -1.49 4.15
CA SER A 195 -13.67 -0.63 2.99
C SER A 195 -14.21 0.74 3.42
N ARG A 196 -15.14 0.77 4.39
CA ARG A 196 -15.64 2.01 5.02
C ARG A 196 -14.54 2.78 5.74
N GLU A 197 -13.69 2.08 6.49
CA GLU A 197 -12.50 2.69 7.12
C GLU A 197 -11.46 3.18 6.09
N GLY A 198 -11.49 2.65 4.86
CA GLY A 198 -10.62 3.04 3.74
C GLY A 198 -11.27 4.14 2.88
N ALA A 199 -12.02 3.73 1.87
CA ALA A 199 -12.71 4.61 0.93
C ALA A 199 -13.68 5.59 1.59
N GLY A 200 -14.38 5.21 2.67
CA GLY A 200 -15.37 6.06 3.34
C GLY A 200 -14.77 7.29 4.04
N THR A 201 -13.45 7.35 4.19
CA THR A 201 -12.75 8.55 4.66
C THR A 201 -12.45 9.56 3.54
N ARG A 202 -12.57 9.16 2.27
CA ARG A 202 -12.25 10.00 1.11
C ARG A 202 -13.51 10.65 0.57
N ASP A 203 -13.41 11.95 0.29
CA ASP A 203 -14.46 12.68 -0.40
C ASP A 203 -14.45 12.31 -1.89
N THR A 204 -15.61 11.91 -2.40
CA THR A 204 -15.83 11.54 -3.81
C THR A 204 -16.20 12.74 -4.69
N ALA A 205 -16.10 13.97 -4.18
CA ALA A 205 -16.27 15.16 -4.98
C ALA A 205 -15.33 15.17 -6.21
N ALA A 206 -15.84 15.66 -7.34
CA ALA A 206 -15.20 15.52 -8.64
C ALA A 206 -13.75 16.04 -8.69
N HIS A 207 -13.44 17.11 -7.96
CA HIS A 207 -12.10 17.69 -7.93
C HIS A 207 -11.07 16.79 -7.23
N PHE A 208 -11.46 16.07 -6.16
CA PHE A 208 -10.57 15.09 -5.51
C PHE A 208 -10.35 13.86 -6.38
N VAL A 209 -11.41 13.39 -7.05
CA VAL A 209 -11.33 12.26 -7.98
C VAL A 209 -10.47 12.62 -9.19
N ARG A 210 -10.64 13.82 -9.75
CA ARG A 210 -9.82 14.35 -10.85
C ARG A 210 -8.35 14.36 -10.47
N LYS A 211 -8.01 14.97 -9.32
CA LYS A 211 -6.62 15.00 -8.82
C LYS A 211 -6.03 13.58 -8.68
N HIS A 212 -6.79 12.65 -8.10
CA HIS A 212 -6.33 11.26 -7.95
C HIS A 212 -6.10 10.55 -9.30
N LEU A 213 -6.90 10.86 -10.32
CA LEU A 213 -6.69 10.32 -11.68
C LEU A 213 -5.47 10.95 -12.36
N GLU A 214 -5.27 12.25 -12.18
CA GLU A 214 -4.08 12.99 -12.64
C GLU A 214 -2.80 12.43 -11.99
N ASP A 215 -2.83 12.14 -10.69
CA ASP A 215 -1.71 11.54 -9.94
C ASP A 215 -1.31 10.15 -10.46
N ILE A 216 -2.25 9.41 -11.07
CA ILE A 216 -2.01 8.12 -11.73
C ILE A 216 -1.55 8.28 -13.20
N GLY A 217 -1.59 9.51 -13.72
CA GLY A 217 -1.20 9.84 -15.08
C GLY A 217 -2.32 9.68 -16.10
N LEU A 218 -3.59 9.80 -15.67
CA LEU A 218 -4.73 10.02 -16.56
C LEU A 218 -5.07 11.51 -16.58
N ASP A 219 -5.05 12.11 -17.76
CA ASP A 219 -5.37 13.52 -17.94
C ASP A 219 -6.76 13.89 -17.37
N GLY A 220 -6.83 15.00 -16.64
CA GLY A 220 -8.03 15.41 -15.92
C GLY A 220 -9.18 15.82 -16.83
N ASP A 221 -8.91 16.38 -18.01
CA ASP A 221 -9.95 16.75 -18.96
C ASP A 221 -10.50 15.51 -19.66
N ILE A 222 -9.62 14.56 -20.03
CA ILE A 222 -10.04 13.23 -20.50
C ILE A 222 -10.88 12.54 -19.42
N ALA A 223 -10.48 12.60 -18.16
CA ALA A 223 -11.20 11.98 -17.05
C ALA A 223 -12.58 12.59 -16.77
N GLN A 224 -12.75 13.88 -17.09
CA GLN A 224 -13.97 14.63 -16.79
C GLN A 224 -14.98 14.61 -17.93
N TYR A 225 -14.53 14.69 -19.18
CA TYR A 225 -15.41 14.89 -20.33
C TYR A 225 -15.53 13.68 -21.24
N ASN A 226 -14.54 12.78 -21.27
CA ASN A 226 -14.62 11.60 -22.12
C ASN A 226 -15.30 10.44 -21.39
N GLU A 227 -16.13 9.72 -22.14
CA GLU A 227 -16.63 8.44 -21.70
C GLU A 227 -15.53 7.38 -21.70
N ILE A 228 -15.69 6.39 -20.83
CA ILE A 228 -14.81 5.22 -20.73
C ILE A 228 -14.76 4.44 -22.06
N SER A 229 -15.85 4.46 -22.84
CA SER A 229 -15.93 3.91 -24.20
C SER A 229 -14.80 4.40 -25.10
N GLY A 230 -14.48 5.70 -25.04
CA GLY A 230 -13.46 6.37 -25.85
C GLY A 230 -12.02 6.26 -25.31
N LEU A 231 -11.80 5.62 -24.17
CA LEU A 231 -10.46 5.43 -23.62
C LEU A 231 -9.69 4.33 -24.34
N SER A 232 -8.40 4.59 -24.58
CA SER A 232 -7.45 3.56 -24.98
C SER A 232 -7.32 2.47 -23.91
N GLY A 233 -6.81 1.29 -24.30
CA GLY A 233 -6.56 0.19 -23.36
C GLY A 233 -5.75 0.64 -22.14
N GLY A 234 -4.59 1.30 -22.37
CA GLY A 234 -3.73 1.82 -21.30
C GLY A 234 -4.43 2.81 -20.36
N GLN A 235 -5.27 3.72 -20.90
CA GLN A 235 -6.06 4.64 -20.07
C GLN A 235 -7.10 3.90 -19.23
N LYS A 236 -7.74 2.85 -19.76
CA LYS A 236 -8.67 2.01 -18.98
C LYS A 236 -7.96 1.35 -17.81
N ILE A 237 -6.71 0.91 -17.96
CA ILE A 237 -5.95 0.31 -16.85
C ILE A 237 -5.51 1.34 -15.82
N LYS A 238 -5.10 2.54 -16.26
CA LYS A 238 -4.86 3.66 -15.33
C LYS A 238 -6.10 3.91 -14.48
N LEU A 239 -7.29 3.87 -15.08
CA LEU A 239 -8.57 3.98 -14.35
C LEU A 239 -8.79 2.81 -13.38
N VAL A 240 -8.54 1.56 -13.78
CA VAL A 240 -8.62 0.39 -12.86
C VAL A 240 -7.67 0.56 -11.67
N ILE A 241 -6.42 0.90 -11.94
CA ILE A 241 -5.39 1.08 -10.90
C ILE A 241 -5.81 2.21 -9.97
N ALA A 242 -6.28 3.34 -10.51
CA ALA A 242 -6.79 4.45 -9.73
C ALA A 242 -7.95 4.03 -8.83
N ALA A 243 -8.94 3.32 -9.37
CA ALA A 243 -10.08 2.83 -8.59
C ALA A 243 -9.64 1.84 -7.49
N CYS A 244 -8.68 0.96 -7.79
CA CYS A 244 -8.08 0.03 -6.83
C CYS A 244 -7.38 0.76 -5.67
N LEU A 245 -6.59 1.79 -5.99
CA LEU A 245 -5.86 2.60 -5.01
C LEU A 245 -6.75 3.59 -4.25
N TRP A 246 -7.93 3.92 -4.76
CA TRP A 246 -8.88 4.79 -4.07
C TRP A 246 -9.25 4.24 -2.69
N ASN A 247 -9.43 2.92 -2.58
CA ASN A 247 -9.74 2.24 -1.31
C ASN A 247 -8.55 2.17 -0.33
N ASN A 248 -7.41 2.79 -0.63
CA ASN A 248 -6.19 2.77 0.17
C ASN A 248 -5.84 1.34 0.68
N PRO A 249 -5.60 0.39 -0.25
CA PRO A 249 -5.33 -0.99 0.11
C PRO A 249 -3.94 -1.13 0.74
N GLN A 250 -3.81 -1.97 1.77
CA GLN A 250 -2.49 -2.24 2.35
C GLN A 250 -1.70 -3.29 1.54
N ILE A 251 -2.39 -4.13 0.78
CA ILE A 251 -1.78 -5.04 -0.19
C ILE A 251 -2.40 -4.74 -1.55
N CYS A 252 -1.55 -4.45 -2.53
CA CYS A 252 -1.95 -4.34 -3.93
C CYS A 252 -1.38 -5.53 -4.69
N VAL A 253 -2.22 -6.22 -5.45
CA VAL A 253 -1.85 -7.34 -6.32
C VAL A 253 -2.10 -6.92 -7.76
N LEU A 254 -1.04 -7.02 -8.57
CA LEU A 254 -1.07 -6.69 -10.00
C LEU A 254 -0.78 -7.97 -10.78
N ASP A 255 -1.77 -8.49 -11.50
CA ASP A 255 -1.61 -9.67 -12.35
C ASP A 255 -1.22 -9.22 -13.77
N GLU A 256 0.00 -9.57 -14.18
CA GLU A 256 0.60 -9.20 -15.48
C GLU A 256 0.50 -7.71 -15.88
N PRO A 257 1.00 -6.78 -15.03
CA PRO A 257 0.87 -5.34 -15.28
C PRO A 257 1.59 -4.86 -16.56
N SER A 258 2.59 -5.59 -17.05
CA SER A 258 3.36 -5.23 -18.24
C SER A 258 2.57 -5.32 -19.55
N ASN A 259 1.53 -6.16 -19.62
CA ASN A 259 0.85 -6.44 -20.88
C ASN A 259 0.07 -5.26 -21.44
N PHE A 260 -0.23 -4.28 -20.59
CA PHE A 260 -1.21 -3.28 -20.94
C PHE A 260 -0.87 -1.86 -20.45
N LEU A 261 0.26 -1.69 -19.75
CA LEU A 261 0.80 -0.39 -19.42
C LEU A 261 1.73 0.08 -20.54
N ASP A 262 1.65 1.36 -20.87
CA ASP A 262 2.65 2.00 -21.70
C ASP A 262 4.00 2.07 -20.96
N ARG A 263 5.08 2.36 -21.69
CA ARG A 263 6.44 2.38 -21.13
C ARG A 263 6.56 3.38 -19.97
N ASP A 264 5.87 4.50 -20.07
CA ASP A 264 5.92 5.58 -19.08
C ASP A 264 5.17 5.18 -17.80
N ALA A 265 3.98 4.59 -17.90
CA ALA A 265 3.24 4.09 -16.75
C ALA A 265 3.92 2.87 -16.11
N LEU A 266 4.56 2.01 -16.90
CA LEU A 266 5.38 0.92 -16.37
C LEU A 266 6.60 1.47 -15.62
N GLY A 267 7.22 2.55 -16.13
CA GLY A 267 8.28 3.29 -15.44
C GLY A 267 7.79 3.89 -14.11
N GLY A 268 6.64 4.57 -14.12
CA GLY A 268 6.01 5.11 -12.93
C GLY A 268 5.67 4.04 -11.89
N LEU A 269 5.16 2.89 -12.35
CA LEU A 269 4.86 1.74 -11.50
C LEU A 269 6.14 1.14 -10.90
N ALA A 270 7.20 0.99 -11.70
CA ALA A 270 8.50 0.51 -11.23
C ALA A 270 9.08 1.44 -10.15
N VAL A 271 8.99 2.75 -10.35
CA VAL A 271 9.40 3.75 -9.35
C VAL A 271 8.55 3.64 -8.08
N ALA A 272 7.23 3.50 -8.20
CA ALA A 272 6.31 3.41 -7.08
C ALA A 272 6.51 2.14 -6.23
N ILE A 273 6.87 1.02 -6.87
CA ILE A 273 7.11 -0.27 -6.19
C ILE A 273 8.53 -0.35 -5.64
N SER A 274 9.50 0.33 -6.27
CA SER A 274 10.90 0.28 -5.86
C SER A 274 11.11 0.91 -4.48
N PRO A 275 11.77 0.21 -3.53
CA PRO A 275 12.02 0.74 -2.21
C PRO A 275 13.04 1.90 -2.22
N GLU A 276 13.88 1.98 -3.24
CA GLU A 276 14.84 3.07 -3.44
C GLU A 276 14.74 3.59 -4.88
N THR A 277 14.60 4.90 -5.03
CA THR A 277 14.60 5.56 -6.34
C THR A 277 15.88 6.36 -6.49
N TRP A 278 16.63 6.06 -7.55
CA TRP A 278 17.90 6.69 -7.88
C TRP A 278 17.70 7.38 -9.23
N ASN A 279 17.49 8.69 -9.22
CA ASN A 279 17.38 9.46 -10.47
C ASN A 279 18.78 9.87 -10.91
N ILE A 280 19.13 9.57 -12.16
CA ILE A 280 20.38 9.99 -12.79
C ILE A 280 20.01 10.88 -13.96
N ASP A 281 20.49 12.12 -13.94
CA ASP A 281 20.37 13.08 -15.04
C ASP A 281 21.76 13.58 -15.42
N ASP A 282 22.05 13.63 -16.71
CA ASP A 282 23.37 14.00 -17.28
C ASP A 282 24.57 13.32 -16.59
N GLY A 283 24.45 12.01 -16.30
CA GLY A 283 25.51 11.22 -15.66
C GLY A 283 25.73 11.51 -14.17
N ARG A 284 24.84 12.26 -13.51
CA ARG A 284 24.91 12.55 -12.06
C ARG A 284 23.63 12.12 -11.34
N MET A 285 23.79 11.56 -10.15
CA MET A 285 22.66 11.20 -9.29
C MET A 285 22.00 12.47 -8.73
N THR A 286 20.76 12.75 -9.15
CA THR A 286 20.00 13.97 -8.78
C THR A 286 19.07 13.77 -7.58
N HIS A 287 18.61 12.54 -7.32
CA HIS A 287 17.75 12.24 -6.16
C HIS A 287 17.98 10.81 -5.65
N ARG A 288 18.11 10.67 -4.32
CA ARG A 288 18.16 9.38 -3.60
C ARG A 288 17.10 9.37 -2.51
N GLY A 289 16.00 8.67 -2.75
CA GLY A 289 14.88 8.58 -1.80
C GLY A 289 14.50 7.13 -1.48
N LYS A 290 14.12 6.88 -0.22
CA LYS A 290 13.31 5.71 0.12
C LYS A 290 11.87 6.00 -0.29
N ALA A 291 11.17 5.03 -0.85
CA ALA A 291 9.73 5.13 -1.08
C ALA A 291 8.99 5.16 0.28
N ALA A 292 8.99 6.31 0.93
CA ALA A 292 7.81 6.75 1.63
C ALA A 292 6.78 7.03 0.55
N ILE A 293 5.55 6.57 0.73
CA ILE A 293 4.41 7.10 -0.02
C ILE A 293 4.59 8.61 -0.01
N VAL A 294 4.76 9.17 -1.21
CA VAL A 294 5.21 10.53 -1.40
C VAL A 294 4.07 11.45 -0.96
N GLU A 295 4.06 11.82 0.31
CA GLU A 295 3.17 12.86 0.83
C GLU A 295 3.67 14.27 0.44
N ASP A 296 4.93 14.40 -0.02
CA ASP A 296 5.62 15.70 -0.20
C ASP A 296 6.00 16.06 -1.66
N ALA A 297 5.49 15.38 -2.69
CA ALA A 297 5.68 15.85 -4.09
C ALA A 297 4.74 17.00 -4.49
N PHE A 298 3.87 17.47 -3.58
CA PHE A 298 2.73 18.33 -3.93
C PHE A 298 2.71 19.71 -3.27
N LEU A 299 3.84 20.23 -2.79
CA LEU A 299 3.92 21.62 -2.32
C LEU A 299 4.65 22.49 -3.34
N ASP A 300 3.87 23.34 -4.01
CA ASP A 300 4.27 24.41 -4.92
C ASP A 300 5.50 25.20 -4.45
N SER A 301 6.49 25.36 -5.33
CA SER A 301 7.40 26.50 -5.27
C SER A 301 7.45 27.22 -6.62
N LYS A 302 6.99 28.47 -6.58
CA LYS A 302 6.93 29.45 -7.66
C LYS A 302 8.26 29.59 -8.39
N SER A 303 8.23 29.53 -9.72
CA SER A 303 9.33 29.97 -10.59
C SER A 303 9.63 31.46 -10.37
N PRO A 304 10.88 31.88 -10.09
CA PRO A 304 11.29 33.25 -10.30
C PRO A 304 11.68 33.43 -11.78
N LYS A 305 10.95 34.36 -12.38
CA LYS A 305 11.27 35.25 -13.52
C LYS A 305 12.70 35.20 -14.08
N GLY A 306 12.75 35.23 -15.41
CA GLY A 306 13.98 35.23 -16.20
C GLY A 306 14.86 36.47 -16.12
N SER A 307 16.08 36.26 -16.59
CA SER A 307 17.11 37.19 -17.06
C SER A 307 18.10 36.29 -17.81
N GLY A 308 18.26 36.34 -19.13
CA GLY A 308 18.85 37.47 -19.85
C GLY A 308 20.34 37.20 -20.10
N THR A 309 20.67 36.88 -21.35
CA THR A 309 21.97 37.12 -22.05
C THR A 309 23.25 36.40 -21.60
N ASN A 310 23.75 35.44 -22.42
CA ASN A 310 24.90 35.63 -23.34
C ASN A 310 25.44 34.28 -23.89
N THR A 311 25.28 34.05 -25.20
CA THR A 311 26.29 33.43 -26.07
C THR A 311 27.36 34.49 -26.44
N PRO A 312 28.54 34.22 -27.04
CA PRO A 312 28.93 33.10 -27.91
C PRO A 312 30.33 32.48 -27.53
N VAL A 313 30.95 31.45 -28.13
CA VAL A 313 31.51 31.34 -29.48
C VAL A 313 32.03 29.90 -29.73
N ARG A 314 31.74 29.42 -30.95
CA ARG A 314 32.30 28.43 -31.89
C ARG A 314 33.74 27.82 -31.73
N SER A 315 33.83 26.61 -32.31
CA SER A 315 34.99 25.89 -32.93
C SER A 315 35.81 24.96 -32.01
N ARG A 316 36.28 23.75 -32.38
CA ARG A 316 36.50 23.07 -33.67
C ARG A 316 36.73 21.56 -33.42
N LEU A 317 36.47 20.72 -34.44
CA LEU A 317 36.84 19.30 -34.53
C LEU A 317 38.37 19.07 -34.52
N GLY A 318 38.81 17.92 -33.99
CA GLY A 318 40.14 17.35 -34.21
C GLY A 318 40.33 15.99 -33.51
N THR A 319 40.29 14.92 -34.29
CA THR A 319 40.39 13.48 -33.94
C THR A 319 41.87 13.03 -33.76
N PRO A 320 42.22 11.73 -33.55
CA PRO A 320 43.09 11.28 -32.45
C PRO A 320 44.42 10.63 -32.89
N ALA A 321 45.32 10.34 -31.95
CA ALA A 321 46.34 9.27 -32.01
C ALA A 321 47.10 9.28 -30.67
N ALA A 322 47.03 8.25 -29.83
CA ALA A 322 47.69 6.93 -29.91
C ALA A 322 49.00 6.90 -29.10
N SER A 323 49.00 5.99 -28.12
CA SER A 323 50.13 5.26 -27.49
C SER A 323 51.19 6.14 -26.78
N VAL A 324 51.91 5.70 -25.75
CA VAL A 324 52.44 4.38 -25.38
C VAL A 324 52.81 4.42 -23.89
N ASN A 325 52.73 3.26 -23.25
CA ASN A 325 53.36 2.78 -22.01
C ASN A 325 54.39 3.63 -21.27
N GLY A 326 54.35 3.53 -19.94
CA GLY A 326 55.56 3.60 -19.12
C GLY A 326 55.31 3.79 -17.63
N THR A 327 55.09 2.70 -16.89
CA THR A 327 55.40 2.64 -15.44
C THR A 327 56.91 2.39 -15.29
N PRO A 328 57.58 2.99 -14.30
CA PRO A 328 58.12 2.21 -13.17
C PRO A 328 57.92 2.99 -11.84
N VAL A 329 57.53 2.41 -10.69
CA VAL A 329 58.19 1.47 -9.76
C VAL A 329 59.63 1.84 -9.35
N GLY A 330 59.82 2.08 -8.05
CA GLY A 330 61.11 2.17 -7.35
C GLY A 330 61.14 3.37 -6.37
N SER A 331 60.76 3.25 -5.09
CA SER A 331 61.43 2.57 -3.95
C SER A 331 62.62 3.34 -3.38
N GLY A 332 62.55 3.66 -2.08
CA GLY A 332 63.71 3.83 -1.20
C GLY A 332 64.03 5.25 -0.75
N ALA A 333 63.75 5.58 0.51
CA ALA A 333 64.77 5.81 1.54
C ALA A 333 64.13 6.40 2.80
N GLU A 334 64.43 5.75 3.92
CA GLU A 334 64.06 6.14 5.28
C GLU A 334 64.90 7.35 5.73
N ASP A 335 64.30 8.28 6.46
CA ASP A 335 65.01 9.01 7.51
C ASP A 335 64.07 9.30 8.68
N GLY A 336 64.59 9.07 9.88
CA GLY A 336 63.86 9.04 11.13
C GLY A 336 63.68 10.43 11.74
N GLY A 337 62.46 10.70 12.20
CA GLY A 337 62.13 11.87 13.01
C GLY A 337 61.00 11.53 13.96
N ASP A 338 61.38 11.23 15.20
CA ASP A 338 60.50 10.86 16.31
C ASP A 338 59.64 12.07 16.72
N ALA A 339 58.31 11.97 16.58
CA ALA A 339 57.35 12.95 17.06
C ALA A 339 56.10 12.28 17.64
N LEU A 340 55.95 12.44 18.95
CA LEU A 340 54.82 12.15 19.83
C LEU A 340 53.49 11.76 19.13
N LYS A 341 53.07 10.52 19.28
CA LYS A 341 51.69 10.07 18.98
C LYS A 341 50.71 10.70 19.98
N SER A 342 49.91 11.67 19.52
CA SER A 342 48.76 12.17 20.27
C SER A 342 47.64 11.13 20.30
N ILE A 343 47.18 10.79 21.49
CA ILE A 343 46.03 9.89 21.70
C ILE A 343 44.75 10.65 21.30
N VAL A 344 44.20 10.35 20.13
CA VAL A 344 42.88 10.84 19.72
C VAL A 344 41.80 10.13 20.56
N ARG A 345 41.31 10.81 21.61
CA ARG A 345 40.10 10.40 22.33
C ARG A 345 38.88 10.54 21.40
N LYS A 346 38.30 9.43 20.95
CA LYS A 346 37.02 9.45 20.20
C LYS A 346 35.91 10.07 21.07
N LYS A 347 35.31 11.17 20.60
CA LYS A 347 34.16 11.82 21.25
C LYS A 347 32.97 10.85 21.34
N LYS A 348 32.42 10.68 22.54
CA LYS A 348 31.28 9.80 22.82
C LYS A 348 30.01 10.48 22.31
N LYS A 349 29.34 9.90 21.29
CA LYS A 349 28.05 10.41 20.79
C LYS A 349 27.03 10.50 21.92
N MET A 350 26.35 11.64 22.04
CA MET A 350 25.32 11.84 23.05
C MET A 350 24.18 10.82 22.90
N THR A 351 23.75 10.27 24.04
CA THR A 351 22.63 9.34 24.09
C THR A 351 21.30 10.06 23.86
N ARG A 352 20.27 9.33 23.41
CA ARG A 352 18.92 9.89 23.14
C ARG A 352 18.34 10.65 24.34
N ASN A 353 18.62 10.22 25.57
CA ASN A 353 18.17 10.90 26.78
C ASN A 353 18.89 12.23 27.01
N GLN A 354 20.18 12.33 26.66
CA GLN A 354 20.94 13.57 26.78
C GLN A 354 20.47 14.62 25.76
N MET A 355 20.16 14.20 24.52
CA MET A 355 19.56 15.10 23.51
C MET A 355 18.19 15.63 23.97
N LYS A 356 17.35 14.77 24.56
CA LYS A 356 16.03 15.19 25.05
C LYS A 356 16.13 16.19 26.22
N ALA A 357 17.06 15.98 27.14
CA ALA A 357 17.30 16.90 28.26
C ALA A 357 17.92 18.25 27.81
N GLN A 358 18.64 18.25 26.69
CA GLN A 358 19.17 19.48 26.07
C GLN A 358 18.03 20.29 25.43
N GLU A 359 17.15 19.62 24.70
CA GLU A 359 15.98 20.24 24.06
C GLU A 359 14.99 20.83 25.08
N GLU A 360 14.79 20.15 26.20
CA GLU A 360 13.95 20.64 27.30
C GLU A 360 14.53 21.92 27.94
N ARG A 361 15.86 21.97 28.12
CA ARG A 361 16.57 23.18 28.58
C ARG A 361 16.48 24.34 27.58
N ARG A 362 16.54 24.05 26.27
CA ARG A 362 16.30 25.06 25.22
C ARG A 362 14.88 25.60 25.29
N ARG A 363 13.90 24.71 25.45
CA ARG A 363 12.49 25.09 25.54
C ARG A 363 12.24 25.98 26.76
N LEU A 364 12.79 25.63 27.92
CA LEU A 364 12.68 26.43 29.15
C LEU A 364 13.32 27.81 29.02
N ARG A 365 14.52 27.92 28.44
CA ARG A 365 15.17 29.22 28.17
C ARG A 365 14.35 30.09 27.23
N LYS A 366 13.82 29.50 26.14
CA LYS A 366 12.96 30.22 25.19
C LYS A 366 11.66 30.69 25.84
N LEU A 367 11.08 29.87 26.72
CA LEU A 367 9.86 30.20 27.43
C LEU A 367 10.10 31.32 28.46
N ALA A 368 11.20 31.26 29.21
CA ALA A 368 11.61 32.33 30.12
C ALA A 368 11.86 33.67 29.40
N TRP A 369 12.49 33.63 28.22
CA TRP A 369 12.68 34.82 27.38
C TRP A 369 11.36 35.42 26.89
N LEU A 370 10.41 34.58 26.45
CA LEU A 370 9.07 35.02 26.06
C LEU A 370 8.27 35.61 27.24
N THR A 371 8.50 35.12 28.46
CA THR A 371 7.77 35.57 29.65
C THR A 371 8.33 36.86 30.24
N HIS A 372 9.65 37.04 30.27
CA HIS A 372 10.29 38.15 30.99
C HIS A 372 10.89 39.24 30.09
N GLY A 373 11.06 38.98 28.78
CA GLY A 373 11.68 39.92 27.84
C GLY A 373 13.19 40.14 28.10
N GLY A 374 13.92 40.58 27.06
CA GLY A 374 15.38 40.80 27.11
C GLY A 374 16.08 40.43 25.80
N PRO A 375 17.42 40.52 25.70
CA PRO A 375 18.16 40.01 24.55
C PRO A 375 18.00 38.49 24.43
N LYS A 376 17.79 38.02 23.19
CA LYS A 376 17.53 36.60 22.91
C LYS A 376 18.75 35.75 23.32
N PRO A 377 18.58 34.72 24.17
CA PRO A 377 19.70 33.88 24.59
C PRO A 377 20.30 33.12 23.39
N GLU A 378 21.62 33.11 23.29
CA GLU A 378 22.36 32.36 22.27
C GLU A 378 22.25 30.85 22.50
N ASP A 379 22.23 30.09 21.41
CA ASP A 379 22.04 28.64 21.42
C ASP A 379 23.39 27.90 21.51
N THR A 380 24.23 28.29 22.47
CA THR A 380 25.66 27.91 22.57
C THR A 380 25.94 26.49 23.07
N ASP A 381 24.96 25.58 23.04
CA ASP A 381 25.24 24.15 23.28
C ASP A 381 25.54 23.37 21.98
N SER A 382 25.89 24.07 20.89
CA SER A 382 26.54 23.47 19.73
C SER A 382 28.01 23.19 20.03
N GLU A 383 28.47 22.00 19.66
CA GLU A 383 29.85 21.53 19.79
C GLU A 383 30.87 22.47 19.10
N THR A 384 31.24 23.56 19.74
CA THR A 384 32.28 24.48 19.28
C THR A 384 32.94 25.13 20.49
N GLU A 385 33.99 24.50 21.01
CA GLU A 385 35.34 25.06 21.16
C GLU A 385 36.28 24.01 21.82
N PRO A 386 37.62 24.12 21.65
CA PRO A 386 38.52 23.03 21.21
C PRO A 386 38.76 21.88 22.19
#